data_AF-A0A2S9FNE7-F1
#
_entry.id   AF-A0A2S9FNE7-F1
#
_cell.length_a   1.000
_cell.length_b   1.000
_cell.length_c   1.000
_cell.angle_alpha   90.00
_cell.angle_beta   90.00
_cell.angle_gamma   90.00
#
_symmetry.space_group_name_H-M   'P 1'
#
loop_
_entity.id
_entity.type
_entity.pdbx_description
1 polymer ?
#
loop_
_entity_poly.entity_id
_entity_poly.type
_entity_poly.pdbx_seq_one_letter_code
_entity_poly.pdbx_strand_id
1 'polypeptide(L)'
;MTGIVCGRGRFLAIVSAGGFLSAAAILAAPAAQASVEFYLAEVRDKVSTPLIDAEAIQLGNVACEALRVGVEKGLTFGKARHEADQAVGYTSRQLGLELTMADGMFLVEAAEDQLC
;
A
#
# COMPACT_ATOMS: atom_id res chain seq x y z
N MET A 1 -10.75 -21.07 -9.91
CA MET A 1 -12.14 -20.82 -9.46
C MET A 1 -12.14 -20.91 -7.94
N THR A 2 -12.75 -19.91 -7.27
CA THR A 2 -13.20 -19.87 -5.86
C THR A 2 -12.12 -20.06 -4.77
N GLY A 3 -11.92 -19.15 -3.81
CA GLY A 3 -12.66 -17.93 -3.47
C GLY A 3 -12.04 -17.27 -2.24
N ILE A 4 -12.19 -15.96 -2.16
CA ILE A 4 -12.01 -15.15 -0.96
C ILE A 4 -13.00 -15.66 0.09
N VAL A 5 -12.52 -16.03 1.28
CA VAL A 5 -13.37 -16.12 2.47
C VAL A 5 -12.80 -15.20 3.53
N CYS A 6 -13.40 -14.01 3.59
CA CYS A 6 -13.41 -13.16 4.77
C CYS A 6 -14.07 -13.94 5.91
N GLY A 7 -13.25 -14.57 6.76
CA GLY A 7 -13.69 -15.44 7.85
C GLY A 7 -13.56 -14.74 9.20
N ARG A 8 -14.65 -14.08 9.62
CA ARG A 8 -14.90 -13.57 10.97
C ARG A 8 -14.68 -14.68 12.02
N GLY A 9 -13.47 -14.76 12.57
CA GLY A 9 -13.04 -15.77 13.54
C GLY A 9 -13.01 -15.22 14.96
N ARG A 10 -13.95 -15.69 15.78
CA ARG A 10 -14.21 -15.31 17.18
C ARG A 10 -12.95 -15.26 18.05
N PHE A 11 -12.84 -14.17 18.81
CA PHE A 11 -12.08 -14.10 20.06
C PHE A 11 -12.37 -15.34 20.91
N LEU A 12 -11.33 -16.13 21.16
CA LEU A 12 -11.31 -17.12 22.23
C LEU A 12 -10.00 -16.89 22.99
N ALA A 13 -10.07 -15.99 23.97
CA ALA A 13 -9.06 -15.84 24.99
C ALA A 13 -9.11 -17.10 25.88
N ILE A 14 -8.16 -18.02 25.66
CA ILE A 14 -7.95 -19.18 26.53
C ILE A 14 -6.74 -18.86 27.40
N VAL A 15 -7.00 -18.29 28.59
CA VAL A 15 -6.00 -18.21 29.66
C VAL A 15 -5.85 -19.62 30.24
N SER A 16 -4.73 -20.27 29.97
CA SER A 16 -4.36 -21.53 30.61
C SER A 16 -3.08 -21.33 31.41
N ALA A 17 -3.21 -21.43 32.73
CA ALA A 17 -2.10 -21.54 33.66
C ALA A 17 -1.49 -22.94 33.55
N GLY A 18 -0.17 -23.01 33.37
CA GLY A 18 0.55 -24.28 33.33
C GLY A 18 1.88 -24.09 32.61
N GLY A 19 2.99 -24.26 33.34
CA GLY A 19 4.33 -24.04 32.84
C GLY A 19 4.78 -25.01 31.75
N PHE A 20 6.06 -24.86 31.42
CA PHE A 20 6.90 -25.61 30.48
C PHE A 20 7.20 -24.91 29.13
N LEU A 21 8.51 -24.62 28.98
CA LEU A 21 9.27 -24.63 27.73
C LEU A 21 8.78 -23.67 26.65
N SER A 22 9.08 -22.38 26.79
CA SER A 22 9.09 -21.47 25.64
C SER A 22 10.33 -21.73 24.79
N ALA A 23 10.25 -22.79 23.98
CA ALA A 23 10.92 -22.80 22.68
C ALA A 23 10.39 -21.57 21.94
N ALA A 24 11.20 -20.52 21.92
CA ALA A 24 10.92 -19.31 21.16
C ALA A 24 10.94 -19.69 19.68
N ALA A 25 9.80 -20.14 19.16
CA ALA A 25 9.48 -20.04 17.76
C ALA A 25 9.44 -18.54 17.47
N ILE A 26 10.59 -17.99 17.08
CA ILE A 26 10.66 -16.71 16.40
C ILE A 26 9.90 -16.94 15.11
N LEU A 27 8.58 -16.71 15.17
CA LEU A 27 7.77 -16.44 14.01
C LEU A 27 8.40 -15.20 13.40
N ALA A 28 9.32 -15.43 12.47
CA ALA A 28 9.72 -14.42 11.52
C ALA A 28 8.42 -14.01 10.82
N ALA A 29 7.85 -12.88 11.26
CA ALA A 29 6.85 -12.19 10.49
C ALA A 29 7.46 -12.06 9.08
N PRO A 30 6.76 -12.47 8.01
CA PRO A 30 7.25 -12.22 6.68
C PRO A 30 7.55 -10.73 6.61
N ALA A 31 8.82 -10.37 6.40
CA ALA A 31 9.17 -8.99 6.18
C ALA A 31 8.25 -8.49 5.07
N ALA A 32 7.44 -7.47 5.35
CA ALA A 32 6.72 -6.74 4.31
C ALA A 32 7.81 -6.21 3.37
N GLN A 33 8.01 -6.93 2.26
CA GLN A 33 9.02 -6.60 1.28
C GLN A 33 8.39 -5.48 0.47
N ALA A 34 8.81 -4.23 0.72
CA ALA A 34 8.55 -3.16 -0.22
C ALA A 34 9.14 -3.59 -1.57
N SER A 35 8.27 -3.94 -2.51
CA SER A 35 8.64 -4.61 -3.76
C SER A 35 7.88 -3.96 -4.90
N VAL A 36 8.67 -3.54 -5.89
CA VAL A 36 8.17 -2.91 -7.10
C VAL A 36 7.29 -3.89 -7.88
N GLU A 37 7.57 -5.19 -7.79
CA GLU A 37 6.78 -6.24 -8.43
C GLU A 37 5.37 -6.35 -7.83
N PHE A 38 5.24 -6.31 -6.49
CA PHE A 38 3.93 -6.30 -5.84
C PHE A 38 3.17 -5.01 -6.09
N TYR A 39 3.87 -3.87 -6.10
CA TYR A 39 3.29 -2.59 -6.50
C TYR A 39 2.70 -2.65 -7.92
N LEU A 40 3.49 -3.10 -8.90
CA LEU A 40 3.02 -3.19 -10.29
C LEU A 40 1.87 -4.20 -10.44
N ALA A 41 1.90 -5.31 -9.71
CA ALA A 41 0.82 -6.29 -9.72
C ALA A 41 -0.48 -5.69 -9.18
N GLU A 42 -0.42 -4.94 -8.08
CA GLU A 42 -1.58 -4.30 -7.46
C GLU A 42 -2.14 -3.15 -8.30
N VAL A 43 -1.26 -2.33 -8.89
CA VAL A 43 -1.66 -1.28 -9.84
C VAL A 43 -2.39 -1.89 -11.03
N ARG A 44 -1.89 -2.99 -11.60
CA ARG A 44 -2.55 -3.66 -12.73
C ARG A 44 -3.90 -4.29 -12.38
N ASP A 45 -4.14 -4.60 -11.11
CA ASP A 45 -5.42 -5.16 -10.64
C ASP A 45 -6.45 -4.06 -10.35
N LYS A 46 -6.03 -2.94 -9.76
CA LYS A 46 -6.93 -1.87 -9.27
C LYS A 46 -7.09 -0.69 -10.24
N VAL A 47 -6.08 -0.37 -11.05
CA VAL A 47 -6.07 0.79 -11.95
C VAL A 47 -6.60 0.40 -13.32
N SER A 48 -7.63 1.11 -13.78
CA SER A 48 -8.26 0.85 -15.07
C SER A 48 -7.53 1.52 -16.24
N THR A 49 -6.83 2.63 -15.98
CA THR A 49 -6.04 3.33 -17.00
C THR A 49 -4.82 2.49 -17.39
N PRO A 50 -4.60 2.25 -18.69
CA PRO A 50 -3.39 1.55 -19.12
C PRO A 50 -2.16 2.41 -18.84
N LEU A 51 -1.29 1.91 -17.97
CA LEU A 51 -0.01 2.52 -17.64
C LEU A 51 1.10 1.57 -18.08
N ILE A 52 2.19 2.12 -18.63
CA ILE A 52 3.43 1.34 -18.73
C ILE A 52 4.12 1.30 -17.36
N ASP A 53 4.90 0.26 -17.11
CA ASP A 53 5.54 0.04 -15.80
C ASP A 53 6.38 1.25 -15.36
N ALA A 54 7.03 1.94 -16.30
CA ALA A 54 7.80 3.14 -16.01
C ALA A 54 6.93 4.30 -15.47
N GLU A 55 5.73 4.50 -16.04
CA GLU A 55 4.78 5.54 -15.59
C GLU A 55 4.21 5.18 -14.23
N ALA A 56 3.82 3.93 -14.03
CA ALA A 56 3.31 3.43 -12.76
C ALA A 56 4.36 3.62 -11.65
N ILE A 57 5.62 3.22 -11.89
CA ILE A 57 6.71 3.39 -10.93
C ILE A 57 6.97 4.87 -10.66
N GLN A 58 6.94 5.73 -11.68
CA GLN A 58 7.15 7.16 -11.49
C GLN A 58 6.07 7.78 -10.61
N LEU A 59 4.80 7.44 -10.85
CA LEU A 59 3.67 7.91 -10.04
C LEU A 59 3.74 7.36 -8.61
N GLY A 60 4.13 6.09 -8.44
CA GLY A 60 4.31 5.46 -7.14
C GLY A 60 5.42 6.11 -6.32
N ASN A 61 6.56 6.44 -6.93
CA ASN A 61 7.64 7.16 -6.28
C ASN A 61 7.22 8.57 -5.85
N VAL A 62 6.42 9.27 -6.68
CA VAL A 62 5.87 10.59 -6.33
C VAL A 62 4.90 10.49 -5.16
N ALA A 63 4.02 9.48 -5.14
CA ALA A 63 3.13 9.22 -4.02
C ALA A 63 3.93 8.99 -2.73
N CYS A 64 4.94 8.13 -2.81
CA CYS A 64 5.75 7.75 -1.67
C CYS A 64 6.53 8.92 -1.09
N GLU A 65 7.13 9.73 -1.95
CA GLU A 65 7.83 10.94 -1.55
C GLU A 65 6.89 11.95 -0.90
N ALA A 66 5.68 12.14 -1.44
CA ALA A 66 4.68 13.02 -0.85
C ALA A 66 4.20 12.52 0.53
N LEU A 67 4.01 11.21 0.70
CA LEU A 67 3.69 10.58 1.99
C LEU A 67 4.81 10.82 3.01
N ARG A 68 6.05 10.52 2.63
CA ARG A 68 7.24 10.72 3.47
C ARG A 68 7.37 12.18 3.91
N VAL A 69 7.31 13.11 2.96
CA VAL A 69 7.38 14.56 3.24
C VAL A 69 6.21 15.02 4.12
N GLY A 70 5.01 14.49 3.90
CA GLY A 70 3.84 14.81 4.74
C GLY A 70 4.04 14.38 6.19
N VAL A 71 4.53 13.15 6.41
CA VAL A 71 4.86 12.65 7.75
C VAL A 71 5.99 13.46 8.39
N GLU A 72 7.05 13.80 7.64
CA GLU A 72 8.15 14.64 8.12
C GLU A 72 7.71 16.05 8.53
N LYS A 73 6.70 16.60 7.85
CA LYS A 73 6.06 17.89 8.23
C LYS A 73 5.15 17.78 9.45
N GLY A 74 4.98 16.59 10.02
CA GLY A 74 4.07 16.35 11.14
C GLY A 74 2.59 16.32 10.74
N LEU A 75 2.28 16.09 9.46
CA LEU A 75 0.89 15.89 9.04
C LEU A 75 0.38 14.55 9.56
N THR A 76 -0.92 14.49 9.82
CA THR A 76 -1.57 13.20 10.03
C THR A 76 -1.49 12.39 8.75
N PHE A 77 -1.45 11.07 8.89
CA PHE A 77 -1.32 10.18 7.74
C PHE A 77 -2.40 10.39 6.67
N GLY A 78 -3.66 10.63 7.09
CA GLY A 78 -4.74 10.96 6.16
C GLY A 78 -4.54 12.29 5.40
N LYS A 79 -3.87 13.28 6.00
CA LYS A 79 -3.50 14.53 5.30
C LYS A 79 -2.33 14.30 4.33
N ALA A 80 -1.34 13.50 4.75
CA ALA A 80 -0.23 13.12 3.88
C ALA A 80 -0.72 12.35 2.65
N ARG A 81 -1.65 11.38 2.83
CA ARG A 81 -2.32 10.70 1.71
C ARG A 81 -3.03 11.67 0.78
N HIS A 82 -3.76 12.64 1.33
CA HIS A 82 -4.42 13.64 0.50
C HIS A 82 -3.44 14.50 -0.32
N GLU A 83 -2.28 14.87 0.25
CA GLU A 83 -1.22 15.55 -0.51
C GLU A 83 -0.61 14.63 -1.58
N ALA A 84 -0.45 13.34 -1.29
CA ALA A 84 0.01 12.35 -2.25
C ALA A 84 -0.97 12.16 -3.42
N ASP A 85 -2.28 12.09 -3.16
CA ASP A 85 -3.32 12.03 -4.19
C ASP A 85 -3.24 13.24 -5.13
N GLN A 86 -3.04 14.43 -4.57
CA GLN A 86 -2.86 15.65 -5.37
C GLN A 86 -1.57 15.64 -6.19
N ALA A 87 -0.47 15.16 -5.62
CA ALA A 87 0.82 15.06 -6.29
C ALA A 87 0.77 14.07 -7.46
N VAL A 88 0.20 12.89 -7.25
CA VAL A 88 -0.04 11.89 -8.30
C VAL A 88 -0.95 12.46 -9.38
N GLY A 89 -2.05 13.12 -9.02
CA GLY A 89 -2.97 13.74 -9.97
C GLY A 89 -2.36 14.90 -10.75
N TYR A 90 -1.36 15.59 -10.21
CA TYR A 90 -0.61 16.62 -10.92
C TYR A 90 0.41 16.00 -11.88
N THR A 91 1.20 15.03 -11.42
CA THR A 91 2.19 14.33 -12.24
C THR A 91 1.53 13.54 -13.37
N SER A 92 0.38 12.91 -13.15
CA SER A 92 -0.37 12.22 -14.20
C SER A 92 -0.72 13.14 -15.36
N ARG A 93 -1.21 14.36 -15.06
CA ARG A 93 -1.50 15.38 -16.07
C ARG A 93 -0.24 15.85 -16.80
N GLN A 94 0.90 15.95 -16.13
CA GLN A 94 2.17 16.29 -16.78
C GLN A 94 2.64 15.21 -17.75
N LEU A 95 2.40 13.94 -17.40
CA LEU A 95 2.72 12.79 -18.24
C LEU A 95 1.70 12.58 -19.38
N GLY A 96 0.63 13.39 -19.44
CA GLY A 96 -0.44 13.25 -20.44
C GLY A 96 -1.33 12.02 -20.19
N LEU A 97 -1.33 11.50 -18.96
CA LEU A 97 -2.12 10.34 -18.57
C LEU A 97 -3.53 10.76 -18.20
N GLU A 98 -4.52 10.14 -18.82
CA GLU A 98 -5.94 10.32 -18.49
C GLU A 98 -6.32 9.42 -17.30
N LEU A 99 -5.61 9.60 -16.18
CA LEU A 99 -5.93 8.91 -14.92
C LEU A 99 -7.20 9.51 -14.31
N THR A 100 -8.15 8.66 -13.93
CA THR A 100 -9.29 9.11 -13.13
C THR A 100 -8.83 9.42 -11.70
N MET A 101 -9.66 10.16 -10.95
CA MET A 101 -9.39 10.39 -9.52
C MET A 101 -9.30 9.07 -8.74
N ALA A 102 -10.12 8.07 -9.10
CA ALA A 102 -10.10 6.76 -8.45
C ALA A 102 -8.78 6.02 -8.73
N ASP A 103 -8.31 6.04 -9.99
CA ASP A 103 -7.03 5.43 -10.36
C ASP A 103 -5.86 6.07 -9.60
N GLY A 104 -5.88 7.41 -9.46
CA GLY A 104 -4.89 8.14 -8.67
C GLY A 104 -4.86 7.70 -7.20
N MET A 105 -6.01 7.51 -6.58
CA MET A 105 -6.11 7.03 -5.20
C MET A 105 -5.60 5.60 -5.04
N PHE A 106 -5.90 4.71 -6.00
CA PHE A 106 -5.38 3.34 -5.97
C PHE A 106 -3.88 3.27 -6.17
N LEU A 107 -3.29 4.16 -6.97
CA LEU A 107 -1.84 4.30 -7.09
C LEU A 107 -1.19 4.71 -5.77
N VAL A 108 -1.79 5.67 -5.06
CA VAL A 108 -1.29 6.11 -3.74
C VAL A 108 -1.42 5.00 -2.70
N GLU A 109 -2.54 4.27 -2.69
CA GLU A 109 -2.74 3.13 -1.81
C GLU A 109 -1.73 2.01 -2.07
N ALA A 110 -1.52 1.63 -3.33
CA ALA A 110 -0.54 0.61 -3.68
C ALA A 110 0.89 1.06 -3.34
N ALA A 111 1.21 2.35 -3.51
CA ALA A 111 2.52 2.89 -3.16
C ALA A 111 2.73 2.88 -1.63
N GLU A 112 1.72 3.25 -0.86
CA GLU A 112 1.74 3.15 0.61
C GLU A 112 2.01 1.72 1.08
N ASP A 113 1.31 0.74 0.52
CA ASP A 113 1.38 -0.66 0.98
C ASP A 113 2.67 -1.37 0.53
N GLN A 114 3.22 -0.99 -0.64
CA GLN A 114 4.27 -1.75 -1.32
C GLN A 114 5.58 -0.98 -1.55
N LEU A 115 5.62 0.35 -1.40
CA LEU A 115 6.81 1.17 -1.74
C LEU A 115 7.42 1.99 -0.58
N CYS A 116 6.73 2.25 0.55
CA CYS A 116 7.11 3.33 1.51
C CYS A 116 7.68 2.96 2.89
#